data_AF-A0A257PKC4-F1
#
_entry.id   AF-A0A257PKC4-F1
#
_cell.length_a   1.000
_cell.length_b   1.000
_cell.length_c   1.000
_cell.angle_alpha   90.00
_cell.angle_beta   90.00
_cell.angle_gamma   90.00
#
_symmetry.space_group_name_H-M   'P 1'
#
loop_
_entity.id
_entity.type
_entity.pdbx_description
1 polymer ?
#
loop_
_entity_poly.entity_id
_entity_poly.type
_entity_poly.pdbx_seq_one_letter_code
_entity_poly.pdbx_strand_id
1 'polypeptide(L)'
;IQLYREEGWYLERTVHYIARVGLDVVKQRILNDAEGRKALWDRLQFALQGEPDPWFEFDKAQVDTRQFIPIVPVAADATQGEPA
;
A
#
# COMPACT_ATOMS: atom_id res chain seq x y z
N ILE A 1 8.70 4.64 -2.44
CA ILE A 1 8.49 3.45 -1.56
C ILE A 1 9.75 2.58 -1.43
N GLN A 2 10.60 2.45 -2.48
CA GLN A 2 11.73 1.52 -2.49
C GLN A 2 12.72 1.65 -1.32
N LEU A 3 13.07 2.87 -0.88
CA LEU A 3 13.99 3.09 0.25
C LEU A 3 13.55 2.32 1.52
N TYR A 4 12.27 2.40 1.86
CA TYR A 4 11.71 1.68 3.00
C TYR A 4 11.66 0.16 2.78
N ARG A 5 11.44 -0.31 1.54
CA ARG A 5 11.50 -1.75 1.21
C ARG A 5 12.89 -2.34 1.43
N GLU A 6 13.93 -1.53 1.28
CA GLU A 6 15.34 -1.95 1.41
C GLU A 6 15.85 -1.84 2.86
N GLU A 7 15.37 -0.87 3.65
CA GLU A 7 15.88 -0.58 5.00
C GLU A 7 14.92 -0.98 6.14
N GLY A 8 13.69 -1.36 5.81
CA GLY A 8 12.66 -1.74 6.76
C GLY A 8 12.94 -3.10 7.40
N TRP A 9 12.57 -3.24 8.67
CA TRP A 9 12.61 -4.53 9.35
C TRP A 9 11.33 -5.35 9.10
N TYR A 10 11.44 -6.66 9.29
CA TYR A 10 10.27 -7.54 9.21
C TYR A 10 9.18 -7.08 10.20
N LEU A 11 7.94 -6.95 9.70
CA LEU A 11 6.76 -6.41 10.41
C LEU A 11 6.86 -4.96 10.89
N GLU A 12 7.91 -4.22 10.51
CA GLU A 12 7.96 -2.78 10.74
C GLU A 12 6.97 -2.07 9.82
N ARG A 13 6.25 -1.06 10.33
CA ARG A 13 5.39 -0.18 9.52
C ARG A 13 6.17 1.07 9.10
N THR A 14 5.81 1.69 7.98
CA THR A 14 6.45 2.93 7.48
C THR A 14 6.51 4.05 8.53
N VAL A 15 5.47 4.20 9.35
CA VAL A 15 5.43 5.18 10.45
C VAL A 15 6.51 4.90 11.52
N HIS A 16 6.76 3.62 11.83
CA HIS A 16 7.80 3.22 12.79
C HIS A 16 9.20 3.37 12.20
N TYR A 17 9.37 3.04 10.92
CA TYR A 17 10.60 3.31 10.19
C TYR A 17 10.95 4.81 10.26
N ILE A 18 10.01 5.70 9.90
CA ILE A 18 10.24 7.16 9.95
C ILE A 18 10.57 7.61 11.38
N ALA A 19 9.88 7.07 12.39
CA ALA A 19 10.19 7.39 13.79
C ALA A 19 11.60 6.94 14.21
N ARG A 20 12.09 5.81 13.67
CA ARG A 20 13.41 5.26 13.95
C ARG A 20 14.53 5.98 13.21
N VAL A 21 14.37 6.23 11.91
CA VAL A 21 15.42 6.84 11.07
C VAL A 21 15.40 8.37 11.07
N GLY A 22 14.25 8.96 11.41
CA GLY A 22 14.02 10.40 11.37
C GLY A 22 13.54 10.89 10.00
N LEU A 23 12.57 11.82 10.01
CA LEU A 23 11.99 12.38 8.79
C LEU A 23 13.01 13.17 7.95
N ASP A 24 13.98 13.82 8.59
CA ASP A 24 14.98 14.62 7.88
C ASP A 24 15.92 13.75 7.04
N VAL A 25 16.27 12.55 7.53
CA VAL A 25 17.05 11.56 6.77
C VAL A 25 16.28 11.12 5.53
N VAL A 26 14.99 10.81 5.69
CA VAL A 26 14.12 10.43 4.56
C VAL A 26 14.02 11.56 3.54
N LYS A 27 13.85 12.82 3.99
CA LYS A 27 13.82 13.98 3.10
C LYS A 27 15.14 14.17 2.37
N GLN A 28 16.28 14.01 3.03
CA GLN A 28 17.58 14.08 2.36
C GLN A 28 17.71 13.04 1.25
N ARG A 29 17.40 11.77 1.56
CA ARG A 29 17.54 10.63 0.63
C ARG A 29 16.55 10.66 -0.53
N ILE A 30 15.36 11.23 -0.31
CA ILE A 30 14.30 11.23 -1.32
C ILE A 30 14.21 12.55 -2.05
N LEU A 31 14.31 13.71 -1.39
CA LEU A 31 14.10 15.01 -2.02
C LEU A 31 15.43 15.60 -2.53
N ASN A 32 16.45 15.59 -1.67
CA ASN A 32 17.70 16.32 -1.93
C ASN A 32 18.72 15.50 -2.74
N ASP A 33 18.56 14.18 -2.80
CA ASP A 33 19.38 13.28 -3.61
C ASP A 33 18.64 12.83 -4.87
N ALA A 34 18.83 13.55 -5.97
CA ALA A 34 18.16 13.27 -7.24
C ALA A 34 18.67 11.99 -7.91
N GLU A 35 19.98 11.73 -7.85
CA GLU A 35 20.59 10.55 -8.45
C GLU A 35 20.18 9.28 -7.68
N GLY A 36 20.27 9.31 -6.35
CA GLY A 36 19.82 8.21 -5.50
C GLY A 36 18.33 7.93 -5.65
N ARG A 37 17.48 8.98 -5.73
CA ARG A 37 16.05 8.82 -6.02
C ARG A 37 15.81 8.11 -7.36
N LYS A 38 16.57 8.44 -8.40
CA LYS A 38 16.45 7.79 -9.71
C LYS A 38 16.86 6.32 -9.63
N ALA A 39 17.98 6.02 -8.98
CA ALA A 39 18.42 4.63 -8.79
C ALA A 39 17.41 3.78 -8.01
N LEU A 40 16.79 4.36 -6.96
CA LEU A 40 15.70 3.71 -6.21
C LEU A 40 14.47 3.46 -7.08
N TRP A 41 14.14 4.41 -7.96
CA TRP A 41 13.04 4.25 -8.91
C TRP A 41 13.31 3.13 -9.91
N ASP A 42 14.50 3.07 -10.50
CA ASP A 42 14.85 2.04 -11.48
C ASP A 42 14.79 0.63 -10.86
N ARG A 43 15.25 0.47 -9.61
CA ARG A 43 15.10 -0.79 -8.87
C ARG A 43 13.64 -1.16 -8.59
N LEU A 44 12.81 -0.16 -8.29
CA LEU A 44 11.37 -0.39 -8.10
C LEU A 44 10.71 -0.84 -9.40
N GLN A 45 11.02 -0.18 -10.51
CA GLN A 45 10.49 -0.55 -11.83
C GLN A 45 10.89 -1.96 -12.23
N PHE A 46 12.15 -2.32 -12.00
CA PHE A 46 12.63 -3.69 -12.21
C PHE A 46 11.86 -4.70 -11.36
N ALA A 47 11.64 -4.41 -10.07
CA ALA A 47 10.90 -5.29 -9.18
C ALA A 47 9.40 -5.43 -9.54
N LEU A 48 8.83 -4.46 -10.26
CA LEU A 48 7.45 -4.49 -10.75
C LEU A 48 7.34 -4.99 -12.20
N GLN A 49 8.46 -5.29 -12.86
CA GLN A 49 8.46 -5.65 -14.26
C GLN A 49 7.69 -6.95 -14.49
N GLY A 50 6.64 -6.87 -15.30
CA GLY A 50 5.78 -8.01 -15.64
C GLY A 50 4.58 -8.21 -14.71
N GLU A 51 4.48 -7.43 -13.62
CA GLU A 51 3.28 -7.40 -12.80
C GLU A 51 2.21 -6.53 -13.50
N PRO A 52 1.04 -7.08 -13.86
CA PRO A 52 -0.05 -6.31 -14.47
C PRO A 52 -0.60 -5.27 -13.49
N ASP A 53 -0.93 -4.07 -13.99
CA ASP A 53 -1.43 -2.99 -13.12
C ASP A 53 -2.90 -3.26 -12.72
N PRO A 54 -3.22 -3.47 -11.43
CA PRO A 54 -4.58 -3.79 -11.00
C PRO A 54 -5.58 -2.63 -11.16
N TRP A 55 -5.11 -1.40 -11.39
CA TRP A 55 -5.97 -0.22 -11.54
C TRP A 55 -6.30 0.11 -13.00
N PHE A 56 -5.51 -0.38 -13.95
CA PHE A 56 -5.75 -0.15 -15.38
C PHE A 56 -6.03 -1.46 -16.13
N GLU A 57 -5.52 -2.59 -15.64
CA GLU A 57 -5.54 -3.90 -16.30
C GLU A 57 -6.22 -4.97 -15.42
N PHE A 58 -7.44 -4.68 -14.94
CA PHE A 58 -8.21 -5.52 -14.02
C PHE A 58 -8.22 -7.01 -14.39
N ASP A 59 -8.48 -7.31 -15.67
CA ASP A 59 -8.54 -8.68 -16.17
C ASP A 59 -7.18 -9.39 -16.09
N LYS A 60 -6.10 -8.69 -16.44
CA LYS A 60 -4.74 -9.26 -16.41
C LYS A 60 -4.25 -9.41 -14.97
N ALA A 61 -4.60 -8.47 -14.11
CA ALA A 61 -4.28 -8.49 -12.68
C ALA A 61 -5.22 -9.37 -11.85
N GLN A 62 -6.15 -10.08 -12.49
CA GLN A 62 -7.07 -11.03 -11.84
C GLN A 62 -7.84 -10.41 -10.66
N VAL A 63 -8.19 -9.14 -10.76
CA VAL A 63 -8.91 -8.41 -9.71
C VAL A 63 -10.33 -8.97 -9.58
N ASP A 64 -10.72 -9.40 -8.37
CA ASP A 64 -12.07 -9.89 -8.11
C ASP A 64 -13.08 -8.74 -8.19
N THR A 65 -13.83 -8.64 -9.28
CA THR A 65 -14.78 -7.54 -9.50
C THR A 65 -15.97 -7.56 -8.55
N ARG A 66 -16.22 -8.68 -7.85
CA ARG A 66 -17.31 -8.76 -6.86
C ARG A 66 -17.09 -7.83 -5.67
N GLN A 67 -15.84 -7.44 -5.39
CA GLN A 67 -15.52 -6.49 -4.33
C GLN A 67 -16.11 -5.08 -4.57
N PHE A 68 -16.50 -4.78 -5.81
CA PHE A 68 -17.13 -3.51 -6.19
C PHE A 68 -18.65 -3.59 -6.25
N ILE A 69 -19.24 -4.76 -5.98
CA ILE A 69 -20.69 -4.90 -5.87
C ILE A 69 -21.13 -4.08 -4.64
N PRO A 70 -22.03 -3.10 -4.80
CA PRO A 70 -22.51 -2.32 -3.68
C PRO A 70 -23.11 -3.20 -2.59
N ILE A 71 -22.71 -2.95 -1.34
CA ILE A 71 -23.30 -3.63 -0.20
C ILE A 71 -24.73 -3.10 -0.03
N VAL A 72 -25.72 -3.98 -0.14
CA VAL A 72 -27.10 -3.66 0.19
C VAL A 72 -27.24 -3.77 1.72
N PRO A 73 -27.56 -2.68 2.42
CA PRO A 73 -27.79 -2.75 3.85
C PRO A 73 -29.03 -3.63 4.10
N VAL A 74 -28.85 -4.67 4.92
CA VAL A 74 -29.98 -5.46 5.41
C VAL A 74 -30.76 -4.56 6.36
N ALA A 75 -32.06 -4.40 6.12
CA ALA A 75 -32.94 -3.69 7.05
C ALA A 75 -32.87 -4.43 8.39
N ALA A 76 -32.59 -3.70 9.48
CA ALA A 76 -32.62 -4.27 10.80
C ALA A 76 -34.05 -4.75 11.08
N ASP A 77 -34.27 -6.06 11.11
CA ASP A 77 -35.53 -6.62 11.59
C ASP A 77 -35.74 -6.11 13.02
N ALA A 78 -36.81 -5.37 13.24
CA ALA A 78 -37.23 -4.82 14.53
C ALA A 78 -37.79 -5.94 15.45
N THR A 79 -37.03 -7.02 15.59
CA THR A 79 -37.37 -8.18 16.43
C THR A 79 -36.14 -8.65 17.18
N GLN A 80 -35.59 -7.77 18.01
CA GLN A 80 -34.98 -8.21 19.27
C GLN A 80 -36.04 -8.04 20.35
N GLY A 81 -36.92 -9.04 20.46
CA GLY A 81 -37.82 -9.20 21.60
C GLY A 81 -37.02 -9.56 22.84
N GLU A 82 -37.03 -8.62 23.79
CA GLU A 82 -37.06 -8.73 25.25
C GLU A 82 -36.19 -9.76 26.00
N PRO A 83 -35.41 -9.32 27.02
CA PRO A 83 -34.62 -10.21 27.88
C PRO A 83 -35.49 -10.95 28.91
N ALA A 84 -35.07 -12.17 29.26
CA ALA A 84 -35.55 -12.93 30.42
C ALA A 84 -34.50 -12.90 31.55
#